data_AF-A0A7X9DP12-F1
#
_entry.id   AF-A0A7X9DP12-F1
#
_cell.length_a   1.000
_cell.length_b   1.000
_cell.length_c   1.000
_cell.angle_alpha   90.00
_cell.angle_beta   90.00
_cell.angle_gamma   90.00
#
_symmetry.space_group_name_H-M   'P 1'
#
loop_
_entity.id
_entity.type
_entity.pdbx_description
1 polymer ?
#
loop_
_entity_poly.entity_id
_entity_poly.type
_entity_poly.pdbx_seq_one_letter_code
_entity_poly.pdbx_strand_id
1 'polypeptide(L)'
;MNLDPYFRPSVLSLTPYSSARDDFQGEASVFLDANENPYNSPYNRYPDPHHRKLRKRIAELKNVPPESIFLGNGSDEAIDLLIRATCEPGVHSVLAIDPTYGMYAVAAAVNNVRYTGVLLK
;
A
#
# COMPACT_ATOMS: atom_id res chain seq x y z
N MET A 1 30.82 9.94 -1.59
CA MET A 1 30.47 9.56 -2.98
C MET A 1 29.05 10.04 -3.22
N ASN A 2 28.80 10.80 -4.29
CA ASN A 2 27.45 11.22 -4.64
C ASN A 2 26.75 10.10 -5.42
N LEU A 3 25.56 9.69 -4.97
CA LEU A 3 24.77 8.62 -5.60
C LEU A 3 23.53 9.14 -6.34
N ASP A 4 23.20 10.42 -6.23
CA ASP A 4 22.01 11.04 -6.84
C ASP A 4 21.86 10.76 -8.34
N PRO A 5 22.95 10.73 -9.16
CA PRO A 5 22.83 10.43 -10.59
C PRO A 5 22.28 9.04 -10.93
N TYR A 6 22.26 8.10 -9.98
CA TYR A 6 21.74 6.74 -10.18
C TYR A 6 20.25 6.61 -9.85
N PHE A 7 19.66 7.64 -9.21
CA PHE A 7 18.24 7.65 -8.86
C PHE A 7 17.42 8.41 -9.91
N ARG A 8 16.19 7.95 -10.14
CA ARG A 8 15.25 8.65 -11.02
C ARG A 8 14.93 10.03 -10.43
N PRO A 9 14.80 11.09 -11.25
CA PRO A 9 14.42 12.41 -10.76
C PRO A 9 13.12 12.40 -9.93
N SER A 10 12.12 11.60 -10.36
CA SER A 10 10.85 11.45 -9.65
C SER A 10 11.00 10.85 -8.25
N VAL A 11 12.03 10.02 -8.02
CA VAL A 11 12.33 9.44 -6.71
C VAL A 11 13.05 10.46 -5.82
N LEU A 12 13.96 11.26 -6.39
CA LEU A 12 14.66 12.30 -5.66
C LEU A 12 13.73 13.42 -5.19
N SER A 13 12.70 13.75 -5.98
CA SER A 13 11.68 14.75 -5.63
C SER A 13 10.53 14.21 -4.78
N LEU A 14 10.53 12.91 -4.45
CA LEU A 14 9.42 12.27 -3.75
C LEU A 14 9.41 12.68 -2.27
N THR A 15 8.26 13.12 -1.77
CA THR A 15 8.02 13.22 -0.33
C THR A 15 7.60 11.85 0.19
N PRO A 16 8.32 11.24 1.15
CA PRO A 16 7.91 9.98 1.76
C PRO A 16 6.54 10.09 2.44
N TYR A 17 5.83 8.97 2.54
CA TYR A 17 4.61 8.91 3.35
C TYR A 17 4.95 9.20 4.83
N SER A 18 4.18 10.07 5.47
CA SER A 18 4.21 10.26 6.92
C SER A 18 3.08 9.44 7.54
N SER A 19 3.42 8.54 8.44
CA SER A 19 2.46 7.81 9.27
C SER A 19 2.19 8.57 10.57
N ALA A 20 1.10 8.23 11.26
CA ALA A 20 0.79 8.83 12.57
C ALA A 20 1.91 8.65 13.61
N ARG A 21 2.74 7.60 13.46
CA ARG A 21 3.89 7.33 14.33
C ARG A 21 5.10 8.21 14.03
N ASP A 22 5.19 8.77 12.83
CA ASP A 22 6.25 9.74 12.48
C ASP A 22 5.95 11.11 13.09
N ASP A 23 4.66 11.44 13.26
CA ASP A 23 4.19 12.70 13.81
C ASP A 23 4.21 12.73 15.37
N PHE A 24 4.40 11.59 16.04
CA PHE A 24 4.46 11.48 17.50
C PHE A 24 5.89 11.22 18.00
N GLN A 25 6.38 12.06 18.92
CA GLN A 25 7.63 11.84 19.63
C GLN A 25 7.37 11.63 21.12
N GLY A 26 7.47 10.38 21.59
CA GLY A 26 7.27 10.01 22.99
C GLY A 26 7.02 8.52 23.20
N GLU A 27 6.79 8.10 24.45
CA GLU A 27 6.28 6.77 24.78
C GLU A 27 4.75 6.85 24.97
N ALA A 28 4.01 6.10 24.17
CA ALA A 28 2.56 5.95 24.34
C ALA A 28 2.25 4.64 25.08
N SER A 29 1.33 4.69 26.03
CA SER A 29 0.81 3.50 26.73
C SER A 29 -0.43 2.91 26.05
N VAL A 30 -1.07 3.66 25.15
CA VAL A 30 -2.28 3.29 24.42
C VAL A 30 -2.11 3.69 22.95
N PHE A 31 -2.26 2.74 22.03
CA PHE A 31 -2.09 2.92 20.59
C PHE A 31 -3.44 2.77 19.87
N LEU A 32 -3.98 3.89 19.36
CA LEU A 32 -5.28 3.96 18.66
C LEU A 32 -5.16 4.79 17.36
N ASP A 33 -3.99 4.79 16.76
CA ASP A 33 -3.57 5.66 15.65
C ASP A 33 -3.46 4.90 14.30
N ALA A 34 -3.39 3.57 14.34
CA ALA A 34 -3.12 2.73 13.16
C ALA A 34 -4.24 1.73 12.80
N ASN A 35 -5.42 1.82 13.44
CA ASN A 35 -6.55 0.88 13.25
C ASN A 35 -6.20 -0.61 13.51
N GLU A 36 -5.19 -0.86 14.33
CA GLU A 36 -4.73 -2.21 14.67
C GLU A 36 -5.75 -2.94 15.58
N ASN A 37 -5.82 -4.27 15.45
CA ASN A 37 -6.57 -5.08 16.40
C ASN A 37 -5.77 -5.21 17.71
N PRO A 38 -6.39 -5.04 18.90
CA PRO A 38 -5.68 -5.11 20.18
C PRO A 38 -5.24 -6.53 20.59
N TYR A 39 -5.62 -7.57 19.84
CA TYR A 39 -5.33 -8.97 20.18
C TYR A 39 -4.38 -9.60 19.14
N ASN A 40 -3.07 -9.58 19.42
CA ASN A 40 -2.06 -10.22 18.56
C ASN A 40 -1.50 -11.50 19.19
N SER A 41 -1.23 -12.52 18.37
CA SER A 41 -0.67 -13.82 18.78
C SER A 41 0.61 -14.15 17.97
N PRO A 42 1.55 -14.93 18.52
CA PRO A 42 2.88 -15.12 17.91
C PRO A 42 2.91 -16.17 16.79
N TYR A 43 3.78 -15.96 15.78
CA TYR A 43 4.09 -16.91 14.69
C TYR A 43 5.62 -17.02 14.49
N ASN A 44 6.16 -18.24 14.33
CA ASN A 44 7.63 -18.51 14.28
C ASN A 44 8.10 -19.33 13.06
N ARG A 45 7.26 -19.50 12.02
CA ARG A 45 7.58 -20.24 10.79
C ARG A 45 7.18 -19.42 9.56
N TYR A 46 7.94 -19.59 8.47
CA TYR A 46 7.56 -19.04 7.18
C TYR A 46 6.20 -19.62 6.71
N PRO A 47 5.29 -18.79 6.18
CA PRO A 47 3.98 -19.22 5.72
C PRO A 47 4.07 -20.05 4.42
N ASP A 48 2.96 -20.71 4.06
CA ASP A 48 2.79 -21.33 2.73
C ASP A 48 2.92 -20.25 1.64
N PRO A 49 3.90 -20.32 0.71
CA PRO A 49 4.14 -19.28 -0.29
C PRO A 49 2.97 -19.10 -1.26
N HIS A 50 2.10 -20.11 -1.41
CA HIS A 50 0.91 -20.02 -2.25
C HIS A 50 -0.36 -19.70 -1.46
N HIS A 51 -0.26 -19.62 -0.13
CA HIS A 51 -1.36 -19.26 0.77
C HIS A 51 -2.65 -20.08 0.53
N ARG A 52 -2.55 -21.36 0.15
CA ARG A 52 -3.67 -22.13 -0.42
C ARG A 52 -4.86 -22.25 0.54
N LYS A 53 -4.58 -22.56 1.81
CA LYS A 53 -5.60 -22.71 2.85
C LYS A 53 -6.33 -21.39 3.12
N LEU A 54 -5.58 -20.30 3.24
CA LEU A 54 -6.13 -18.95 3.46
C LEU A 54 -6.98 -18.51 2.27
N ARG A 55 -6.44 -18.64 1.05
CA ARG A 55 -7.13 -18.30 -0.20
C ARG A 55 -8.44 -19.07 -0.36
N LYS A 56 -8.44 -20.39 -0.11
CA LYS A 56 -9.67 -21.20 -0.13
C LYS A 56 -10.69 -20.69 0.88
N ARG A 57 -10.26 -20.38 2.11
CA ARG A 57 -11.17 -19.90 3.15
C ARG A 57 -11.77 -18.53 2.81
N ILE A 58 -10.97 -17.61 2.27
CA ILE A 58 -11.45 -16.30 1.82
C ILE A 58 -12.43 -16.46 0.65
N ALA A 59 -12.12 -17.35 -0.32
CA ALA A 59 -13.00 -17.65 -1.45
C ALA A 59 -14.39 -18.11 -1.01
N GLU A 60 -14.46 -19.04 -0.05
CA GLU A 60 -15.71 -19.49 0.57
C GLU A 60 -16.46 -18.32 1.25
N LEU A 61 -15.75 -17.51 2.04
CA LEU A 61 -16.35 -16.38 2.77
C LEU A 61 -16.86 -15.26 1.87
N LYS A 62 -16.18 -15.02 0.74
CA LYS A 62 -16.50 -13.96 -0.22
C LYS A 62 -17.35 -14.44 -1.39
N ASN A 63 -17.61 -15.75 -1.47
CA ASN A 63 -18.36 -16.40 -2.55
C ASN A 63 -17.78 -16.09 -3.94
N VAL A 64 -16.46 -16.23 -4.10
CA VAL A 64 -15.73 -16.02 -5.36
C VAL A 64 -14.76 -17.17 -5.64
N PRO A 65 -14.36 -17.41 -6.90
CA PRO A 65 -13.32 -18.40 -7.22
C PRO A 65 -11.97 -18.05 -6.54
N PRO A 66 -11.20 -19.03 -6.02
CA PRO A 66 -9.87 -18.80 -5.46
C PRO A 66 -8.89 -18.10 -6.42
N GLU A 67 -9.07 -18.29 -7.73
CA GLU A 67 -8.28 -17.70 -8.79
C GLU A 67 -8.50 -16.18 -8.90
N SER A 68 -9.64 -15.68 -8.44
CA SER A 68 -9.97 -14.25 -8.39
C SER A 68 -9.36 -13.53 -7.17
N ILE A 69 -8.60 -14.23 -6.33
CA ILE A 69 -8.01 -13.67 -5.11
C ILE A 69 -6.51 -13.49 -5.30
N PHE A 70 -6.04 -12.27 -5.07
CA PHE A 70 -4.62 -11.97 -4.86
C PHE A 70 -4.37 -11.78 -3.36
N LEU A 71 -3.23 -12.30 -2.87
CA LEU A 71 -2.79 -12.11 -1.49
C LEU A 71 -1.41 -11.46 -1.55
N GLY A 72 -1.34 -10.20 -1.12
CA GLY A 72 -0.10 -9.46 -0.98
C GLY A 72 0.31 -9.29 0.49
N ASN A 73 1.50 -8.76 0.71
CA ASN A 73 2.03 -8.33 2.00
C ASN A 73 1.41 -6.98 2.41
N GLY A 74 0.10 -6.97 2.65
CA GLY A 74 -0.69 -5.77 2.86
C GLY A 74 -1.32 -5.22 1.58
N SER A 75 -2.31 -4.34 1.73
CA SER A 75 -3.00 -3.73 0.59
C SER A 75 -2.12 -2.78 -0.22
N ASP A 76 -1.09 -2.21 0.38
CA ASP A 76 -0.17 -1.28 -0.28
C ASP A 76 0.57 -1.93 -1.45
N GLU A 77 0.97 -3.20 -1.31
CA GLU A 77 1.56 -3.96 -2.41
C GLU A 77 0.57 -4.14 -3.56
N ALA A 78 -0.70 -4.46 -3.25
CA ALA A 78 -1.71 -4.61 -4.28
C ALA A 78 -1.98 -3.29 -5.03
N ILE A 79 -1.98 -2.16 -4.32
CA ILE A 79 -2.11 -0.81 -4.91
C ILE A 79 -0.93 -0.53 -5.84
N ASP A 80 0.31 -0.75 -5.39
CA ASP A 80 1.52 -0.54 -6.20
C ASP A 80 1.52 -1.44 -7.45
N LEU A 81 1.19 -2.72 -7.30
CA LEU A 81 1.13 -3.68 -8.40
C LEU A 81 0.06 -3.29 -9.44
N LEU A 82 -1.11 -2.82 -9.01
CA LEU A 82 -2.15 -2.36 -9.93
C LEU A 82 -1.66 -1.18 -10.77
N ILE A 83 -0.99 -0.20 -10.15
CA ILE A 83 -0.43 0.94 -10.86
C ILE A 83 0.64 0.46 -11.85
N ARG A 84 1.59 -0.37 -11.43
CA ARG A 84 2.65 -0.92 -12.29
C ARG A 84 2.12 -1.73 -13.47
N ALA A 85 1.04 -2.49 -13.28
CA ALA A 85 0.49 -3.35 -14.31
C ALA A 85 -0.36 -2.60 -15.34
N THR A 86 -0.88 -1.42 -15.01
CA THR A 86 -1.91 -0.74 -15.81
C THR A 86 -1.54 0.68 -16.26
N CYS A 87 -0.57 1.31 -15.63
CA CYS A 87 -0.18 2.68 -15.92
C CYS A 87 1.20 2.74 -16.59
N GLU A 88 1.27 3.40 -17.75
CA GLU A 88 2.53 3.77 -18.37
C GLU A 88 3.04 5.05 -17.69
N PRO A 89 4.25 5.05 -17.08
CA PRO A 89 4.81 6.20 -16.40
C PRO A 89 4.85 7.46 -17.28
N GLY A 90 4.43 8.60 -16.73
CA GLY A 90 4.36 9.87 -17.45
C GLY A 90 3.23 9.99 -18.49
N VAL A 91 2.49 8.92 -18.77
CA VAL A 91 1.39 8.91 -19.75
C VAL A 91 0.04 8.79 -19.05
N HIS A 92 -0.13 7.77 -18.19
CA HIS A 92 -1.38 7.49 -17.49
C HIS A 92 -1.45 8.19 -16.13
N SER A 93 -2.63 8.18 -15.51
CA SER A 93 -2.88 8.77 -14.21
C SER A 93 -3.86 7.94 -13.37
N VAL A 94 -3.71 8.03 -12.06
CA VAL A 94 -4.61 7.45 -11.06
C VAL A 94 -5.55 8.53 -10.53
N LEU A 95 -6.82 8.19 -10.37
CA LEU A 95 -7.84 9.07 -9.80
C LEU A 95 -8.35 8.48 -8.48
N ALA A 96 -8.43 9.29 -7.44
CA ALA A 96 -9.08 8.91 -6.19
C ALA A 96 -9.81 10.11 -5.57
N ILE A 97 -10.70 9.81 -4.62
CA ILE A 97 -11.53 10.81 -3.97
C ILE A 97 -10.77 11.40 -2.78
N ASP A 98 -10.68 12.72 -2.65
CA ASP A 98 -10.01 13.37 -1.52
C ASP A 98 -11.02 13.93 -0.49
N PRO A 99 -10.71 13.89 0.83
CA PRO A 99 -9.56 13.22 1.44
C PRO A 99 -9.75 11.68 1.52
N THR A 100 -8.67 10.93 1.29
CA THR A 100 -8.65 9.46 1.40
C THR A 100 -7.28 8.95 1.85
N TYR A 101 -7.06 7.65 1.69
CA TYR A 101 -5.82 6.99 2.02
C TYR A 101 -4.64 7.50 1.15
N GLY A 102 -3.68 8.16 1.79
CA GLY A 102 -2.56 8.83 1.11
C GLY A 102 -1.64 7.91 0.30
N MET A 103 -1.66 6.59 0.57
CA MET A 103 -0.83 5.63 -0.16
C MET A 103 -1.12 5.56 -1.66
N TYR A 104 -2.32 5.94 -2.11
CA TYR A 104 -2.59 6.04 -3.55
C TYR A 104 -1.69 7.08 -4.23
N ALA A 105 -1.53 8.26 -3.62
CA ALA A 105 -0.68 9.33 -4.12
C ALA A 105 0.81 8.94 -4.04
N VAL A 106 1.22 8.31 -2.94
CA VAL A 106 2.60 7.85 -2.73
C VAL A 106 2.97 6.76 -3.74
N ALA A 107 2.14 5.74 -3.90
CA ALA A 107 2.36 4.66 -4.86
C ALA A 107 2.38 5.19 -6.31
N ALA A 108 1.51 6.14 -6.65
CA ALA A 108 1.54 6.79 -7.96
C ALA A 108 2.86 7.55 -8.19
N ALA A 109 3.31 8.33 -7.19
CA ALA A 109 4.54 9.11 -7.28
C ALA A 109 5.80 8.21 -7.42
N VAL A 110 5.89 7.11 -6.66
CA VAL A 110 6.97 6.10 -6.79
C VAL A 110 7.03 5.51 -8.20
N ASN A 111 5.87 5.32 -8.83
CA ASN A 111 5.77 4.82 -10.20
C ASN A 111 5.89 5.89 -11.29
N ASN A 112 6.13 7.16 -10.92
CA ASN A 112 6.11 8.30 -11.84
C ASN A 112 4.78 8.39 -12.64
N VAL A 113 3.68 8.15 -11.94
CA VAL A 113 2.30 8.22 -12.44
C VAL A 113 1.62 9.41 -11.76
N ARG A 114 0.89 10.22 -12.53
CA ARG A 114 0.18 11.37 -11.98
C ARG A 114 -0.98 10.92 -11.11
N TYR A 115 -1.10 11.48 -9.90
CA TYR A 115 -2.27 11.35 -9.04
C TYR A 115 -3.25 12.51 -9.31
N THR A 116 -4.55 12.24 -9.31
CA THR A 116 -5.61 13.24 -9.46
C THR A 116 -6.67 13.02 -8.39
N GLY A 117 -6.64 13.87 -7.37
CA GLY A 117 -7.65 13.90 -6.31
C GLY A 117 -8.92 14.64 -6.74
N VAL A 118 -10.08 14.08 -6.41
CA VAL A 118 -11.38 14.72 -6.63
C VAL A 118 -12.16 14.82 -5.33
N LEU A 119 -12.70 16.00 -5.00
CA LEU A 119 -13.45 16.19 -3.76
C LEU A 119 -14.84 15.55 -3.83
N LEU A 120 -15.29 14.97 -2.71
CA LEU A 120 -16.71 14.62 -2.53
C LEU A 120 -17.55 15.89 -2.56
N LYS A 121 -18.69 15.84 -3.26
CA LYS A 121 -19.72 16.88 -3.23
C LYS A 121 -20.75 16.58 -2.15
#